data_AF-A0A2E7M890-F1
#
_entry.id   AF-A0A2E7M890-F1
#
_cell.length_a   1.000
_cell.length_b   1.000
_cell.length_c   1.000
_cell.angle_alpha   90.00
_cell.angle_beta   90.00
_cell.angle_gamma   90.00
#
_symmetry.space_group_name_H-M   'P 1'
#
loop_
_entity.id
_entity.type
_entity.pdbx_description
1 polymer ?
#
loop_
_entity_poly.entity_id
_entity_poly.type
_entity_poly.pdbx_seq_one_letter_code
_entity_poly.pdbx_strand_id
1 'polypeptide(L)'
;MVLVGRVSGGCAAATVAAGLLFAPPAAAVPFCSTDDCSSLVSLGFSFPFCGMSWTQVYLSSNGQILFGSPNDDWSPTEGEFLQAPPRIGIPWNDTNQLYGGTERYYLYPDHLEIEFTNVLNYWTLGANTYRVNLWDTGAFDITVDSISYGNAQQNQIVLGYACGGSSSGAFGTDLSATPQPIENNSFDAVYEVFSGGAFDLLGQTLEFCGTSPTGCDFDQDDDGYTEDDGDCDDADATIHPGAQEACDGIDNDCNSLIDDDPVYSWD
;
A
#
# COMPACT_ATOMS: atom_id res chain seq x y z
N MET A 1 -64.39 -13.04 -13.47
CA MET A 1 -63.64 -12.94 -12.21
C MET A 1 -62.21 -13.32 -12.53
N VAL A 2 -61.33 -12.31 -12.53
CA VAL A 2 -59.92 -12.44 -12.85
C VAL A 2 -59.21 -13.07 -11.65
N LEU A 3 -58.37 -14.06 -11.89
CA LEU A 3 -57.26 -14.43 -11.00
C LEU A 3 -56.04 -14.61 -11.89
N VAL A 4 -55.38 -13.49 -12.20
CA VAL A 4 -53.96 -13.50 -12.59
C VAL A 4 -53.21 -13.62 -11.27
N GLY A 5 -52.74 -14.82 -10.95
CA GLY A 5 -51.81 -15.01 -9.85
C GLY A 5 -50.47 -14.39 -10.25
N ARG A 6 -50.09 -13.27 -9.62
CA ARG A 6 -48.69 -12.82 -9.62
C ARG A 6 -47.90 -13.86 -8.83
N VAL A 7 -46.99 -14.57 -9.50
CA VAL A 7 -45.92 -15.29 -8.81
C VAL A 7 -44.85 -14.24 -8.53
N SER A 8 -44.84 -13.71 -7.32
CA SER A 8 -43.71 -12.93 -6.80
C SER A 8 -42.65 -13.95 -6.37
N GLY A 9 -41.75 -14.31 -7.28
CA GLY A 9 -40.52 -15.03 -6.92
C GLY A 9 -39.67 -14.10 -6.04
N GLY A 10 -39.29 -14.58 -4.86
CA GLY A 10 -38.31 -13.91 -4.01
C GLY A 10 -36.94 -14.49 -4.30
N CYS A 11 -35.95 -13.63 -4.50
CA CYS A 11 -34.57 -14.05 -4.76
C CYS A 11 -33.90 -14.46 -3.45
N ALA A 12 -33.27 -15.63 -3.43
CA ALA A 12 -32.46 -16.13 -2.33
C ALA A 12 -30.98 -15.92 -2.64
N ALA A 13 -30.21 -15.64 -1.59
CA ALA A 13 -28.77 -15.50 -1.66
C ALA A 13 -28.12 -16.84 -2.06
N ALA A 14 -27.54 -16.90 -3.25
CA ALA A 14 -26.61 -17.97 -3.59
C ALA A 14 -25.27 -17.66 -2.92
N THR A 15 -24.79 -18.58 -2.09
CA THR A 15 -23.44 -18.50 -1.52
C THR A 15 -22.46 -18.81 -2.63
N VAL A 16 -21.84 -17.78 -3.22
CA VAL A 16 -20.72 -17.98 -4.15
C VAL A 16 -19.48 -18.27 -3.32
N ALA A 17 -18.83 -19.39 -3.61
CA ALA A 17 -17.53 -19.70 -3.05
C ALA A 17 -16.51 -18.75 -3.72
N ALA A 18 -16.09 -17.72 -2.99
CA ALA A 18 -14.92 -16.92 -3.32
C ALA A 18 -13.72 -17.86 -3.47
N GLY A 19 -13.33 -18.06 -4.72
CA GLY A 19 -12.19 -18.88 -5.12
C GLY A 19 -11.41 -18.13 -6.17
N LEU A 20 -11.12 -16.85 -5.93
CA LEU A 20 -10.07 -16.14 -6.65
C LEU A 20 -8.79 -16.94 -6.44
N LEU A 21 -8.33 -17.57 -7.52
CA LEU A 21 -7.03 -18.18 -7.60
C LEU A 21 -6.02 -17.02 -7.67
N PHE A 22 -5.70 -16.42 -6.53
CA PHE A 22 -4.51 -15.60 -6.40
C PHE A 22 -3.35 -16.41 -7.00
N ALA A 23 -2.66 -15.83 -7.98
CA ALA A 23 -1.38 -16.39 -8.39
C ALA A 23 -0.55 -16.56 -7.11
N PRO A 24 0.04 -17.74 -6.86
CA PRO A 24 0.82 -17.93 -5.64
C PRO A 24 1.87 -16.82 -5.58
N PRO A 25 2.10 -16.20 -4.41
CA PRO A 25 3.06 -15.13 -4.28
C PRO A 25 4.39 -15.57 -4.89
N ALA A 26 5.07 -14.68 -5.62
CA ALA A 26 6.45 -14.97 -6.01
C ALA A 26 7.23 -15.37 -4.76
N ALA A 27 8.12 -16.36 -4.89
CA ALA A 27 8.85 -16.87 -3.75
C ALA A 27 9.57 -15.72 -3.02
N ALA A 28 9.36 -15.61 -1.70
CA ALA A 28 9.89 -14.53 -0.88
C ALA A 28 11.41 -14.38 -1.07
N VAL A 29 11.87 -13.18 -1.45
CA VAL A 29 13.29 -12.92 -1.75
C VAL A 29 13.89 -12.03 -0.66
N PRO A 30 14.96 -12.46 0.03
CA PRO A 30 15.69 -11.58 0.93
C PRO A 30 16.45 -10.53 0.13
N PHE A 31 16.32 -9.25 0.49
CA PHE A 31 17.04 -8.18 -0.20
C PHE A 31 18.29 -7.71 0.54
N CYS A 32 18.42 -7.96 1.84
CA CYS A 32 19.55 -7.48 2.60
C CYS A 32 20.14 -8.61 3.48
N SER A 33 21.47 -8.65 3.57
CA SER A 33 22.21 -9.73 4.28
C SER A 33 23.26 -9.19 5.25
N THR A 34 23.36 -7.88 5.36
CA THR A 34 24.23 -7.15 6.27
C THR A 34 23.45 -5.99 6.85
N ASP A 35 24.02 -5.37 7.87
CA ASP A 35 23.64 -4.01 8.26
C ASP A 35 23.92 -3.03 7.13
N ASP A 36 23.25 -1.87 7.14
CA ASP A 36 23.48 -0.73 6.25
C ASP A 36 23.65 -1.14 4.78
N CYS A 37 22.65 -1.83 4.23
CA CYS A 37 22.68 -2.23 2.82
C CYS A 37 21.51 -1.67 2.04
N SER A 38 21.77 -1.49 0.74
CA SER A 38 20.78 -1.18 -0.28
C SER A 38 20.88 -2.17 -1.43
N SER A 39 19.77 -2.84 -1.75
CA SER A 39 19.72 -3.80 -2.85
C SER A 39 18.82 -3.36 -3.98
N LEU A 40 19.34 -3.43 -5.20
CA LEU A 40 18.60 -3.11 -6.42
C LEU A 40 17.60 -4.22 -6.75
N VAL A 41 16.33 -3.87 -6.84
CA VAL A 41 15.22 -4.74 -7.25
C VAL A 41 14.70 -4.26 -8.60
N SER A 42 14.50 -5.19 -9.54
CA SER A 42 13.83 -4.91 -10.81
C SER A 42 12.35 -5.26 -10.68
N LEU A 43 11.47 -4.30 -10.98
CA LEU A 43 10.04 -4.40 -10.68
C LEU A 43 9.31 -5.33 -11.66
N GLY A 44 9.70 -5.35 -12.93
CA GLY A 44 8.94 -6.06 -13.97
C GLY A 44 7.70 -5.30 -14.46
N PHE A 45 7.27 -4.26 -13.74
CA PHE A 45 6.28 -3.25 -14.12
C PHE A 45 6.89 -1.84 -14.09
N SER A 46 6.10 -0.83 -14.42
CA SER A 46 6.46 0.58 -14.30
C SER A 46 5.73 1.19 -13.11
N PHE A 47 6.46 1.80 -12.18
CA PHE A 47 5.94 2.53 -11.02
C PHE A 47 6.03 4.05 -11.26
N PRO A 48 4.92 4.76 -11.51
CA PRO A 48 4.87 6.21 -11.59
C PRO A 48 5.14 6.86 -10.22
N PHE A 49 6.22 7.62 -10.08
CA PHE A 49 6.52 8.34 -8.83
C PHE A 49 7.40 9.56 -9.07
N CYS A 50 7.02 10.68 -8.48
CA CYS A 50 7.68 11.99 -8.57
C CYS A 50 7.88 12.46 -10.01
N GLY A 51 6.84 12.27 -10.85
CA GLY A 51 6.83 12.68 -12.25
C GLY A 51 7.71 11.83 -13.17
N MET A 52 8.21 10.70 -12.66
CA MET A 52 9.08 9.76 -13.37
C MET A 52 8.45 8.37 -13.36
N SER A 53 8.81 7.54 -14.33
CA SER A 53 8.43 6.13 -14.37
C SER A 53 9.63 5.26 -14.00
N TRP A 54 9.51 4.53 -12.89
CA TRP A 54 10.57 3.70 -12.34
C TRP A 54 10.32 2.23 -12.66
N THR A 55 11.36 1.53 -13.11
CA THR A 55 11.30 0.07 -13.34
C THR A 55 12.20 -0.69 -12.36
N GLN A 56 12.88 0.05 -11.49
CA GLN A 56 13.79 -0.47 -10.48
C GLN A 56 13.78 0.44 -9.24
N VAL A 57 13.98 -0.16 -8.08
CA VAL A 57 14.10 0.52 -6.79
C VAL A 57 15.28 -0.04 -6.00
N TYR A 58 15.81 0.72 -5.06
CA TYR A 58 16.73 0.22 -4.04
C TYR A 58 15.98 0.02 -2.73
N LEU A 59 16.03 -1.19 -2.18
CA LEU A 59 15.48 -1.50 -0.85
C LEU A 59 16.61 -1.46 0.18
N SER A 60 16.45 -0.62 1.19
CA SER A 60 17.42 -0.46 2.28
C SER A 60 17.05 -1.32 3.48
N SER A 61 18.04 -1.90 4.17
CA SER A 61 17.85 -2.52 5.49
C SER A 61 17.34 -1.54 6.54
N ASN A 62 17.48 -0.23 6.31
CA ASN A 62 17.10 0.83 7.23
C ASN A 62 15.68 1.36 6.96
N GLY A 63 14.81 0.60 6.29
CA GLY A 63 13.42 1.03 6.07
C GLY A 63 13.30 2.20 5.08
N GLN A 64 14.04 2.14 3.97
CA GLN A 64 13.91 3.09 2.87
C GLN A 64 13.71 2.37 1.54
N ILE A 65 12.81 2.88 0.70
CA ILE A 65 12.78 2.61 -0.74
C ILE A 65 13.34 3.83 -1.45
N LEU A 66 14.39 3.65 -2.25
CA LEU A 66 15.06 4.74 -2.95
C LEU A 66 14.99 4.59 -4.46
N PHE A 67 14.83 5.72 -5.15
CA PHE A 67 14.67 5.76 -6.58
C PHE A 67 15.91 6.36 -7.26
N GLY A 68 16.56 5.58 -8.13
CA GLY A 68 17.70 6.00 -8.93
C GLY A 68 19.08 5.80 -8.30
N SER A 69 19.23 5.94 -6.99
CA SER A 69 20.50 5.67 -6.28
C SER A 69 20.28 5.06 -4.89
N PRO A 70 21.18 4.17 -4.43
CA PRO A 70 21.11 3.61 -3.09
C PRO A 70 21.44 4.65 -2.01
N ASN A 71 21.08 4.35 -0.76
CA ASN A 71 21.52 5.09 0.41
C ASN A 71 21.59 4.13 1.60
N ASP A 72 22.80 4.02 2.17
CA ASP A 72 23.09 3.15 3.30
C ASP A 72 23.15 3.95 4.61
N ASP A 73 22.59 5.18 4.64
CA ASP A 73 22.49 5.95 5.87
C ASP A 73 21.48 5.31 6.84
N TRP A 74 21.93 5.19 8.08
CA TRP A 74 21.21 4.64 9.22
C TRP A 74 20.54 5.72 10.07
N SER A 75 20.91 6.99 9.90
CA SER A 75 20.47 8.08 10.78
C SER A 75 19.35 8.91 10.14
N PRO A 76 18.06 8.58 10.38
CA PRO A 76 16.95 9.35 9.84
C PRO A 76 17.03 10.82 10.26
N THR A 77 17.04 11.72 9.27
CA THR A 77 16.82 13.14 9.47
C THR A 77 15.82 13.67 8.45
N GLU A 78 14.89 14.52 8.91
CA GLU A 78 13.98 15.24 8.01
C GLU A 78 14.73 15.98 6.89
N GLY A 79 15.86 16.60 7.25
CA GLY A 79 16.69 17.34 6.32
C GLY A 79 17.17 16.48 5.15
N GLU A 80 17.61 15.25 5.42
CA GLU A 80 18.05 14.29 4.39
C GLU A 80 16.88 13.67 3.64
N PHE A 81 15.79 13.35 4.35
CA PHE A 81 14.59 12.78 3.74
C PHE A 81 14.08 13.63 2.57
N LEU A 82 14.13 14.95 2.73
CA LEU A 82 13.70 15.93 1.74
C LEU A 82 14.73 16.16 0.60
N GLN A 83 15.94 15.64 0.71
CA GLN A 83 16.95 15.71 -0.35
C GLN A 83 16.86 14.52 -1.30
N ALA A 84 17.38 14.72 -2.51
CA ALA A 84 17.57 13.65 -3.47
C ALA A 84 18.39 12.49 -2.86
N PRO A 85 18.12 11.23 -3.27
CA PRO A 85 17.13 10.80 -4.27
C PRO A 85 15.66 10.88 -3.78
N PRO A 86 14.67 10.82 -4.69
CA PRO A 86 13.29 10.52 -4.31
C PRO A 86 13.25 9.22 -3.49
N ARG A 87 12.39 9.18 -2.47
CA ARG A 87 12.31 8.04 -1.55
C ARG A 87 10.96 7.91 -0.87
N ILE A 88 10.68 6.69 -0.41
CA ILE A 88 9.62 6.35 0.55
C ILE A 88 10.32 5.87 1.83
N GLY A 89 10.01 6.50 2.96
CA GLY A 89 10.45 6.08 4.28
C GLY A 89 9.44 5.11 4.87
N ILE A 90 9.88 3.88 5.11
CA ILE A 90 9.09 2.79 5.69
C ILE A 90 9.60 2.55 7.09
N PRO A 91 8.88 3.08 8.10
CA PRO A 91 9.50 3.65 9.28
C PRO A 91 11.04 3.74 9.23
N TRP A 92 11.60 4.74 8.51
CA TRP A 92 13.05 4.83 8.34
C TRP A 92 13.74 4.89 9.70
N ASN A 93 14.54 3.87 9.99
CA ASN A 93 15.25 3.66 11.23
C ASN A 93 16.47 2.76 11.02
N ASP A 94 17.37 2.69 11.99
CA ASP A 94 18.58 1.86 11.99
C ASP A 94 18.23 0.42 12.44
N THR A 95 17.69 -0.33 11.48
CA THR A 95 17.28 -1.73 11.60
C THR A 95 18.36 -2.68 11.10
N ASN A 96 18.55 -3.77 11.83
CA ASN A 96 19.56 -4.75 11.55
C ASN A 96 19.01 -6.18 11.76
N GLN A 97 18.63 -6.80 10.64
CA GLN A 97 18.12 -8.17 10.57
C GLN A 97 19.11 -9.25 11.09
N LEU A 98 20.41 -8.96 11.22
CA LEU A 98 21.38 -9.91 11.82
C LEU A 98 21.11 -10.18 13.31
N TYR A 99 20.43 -9.27 14.00
CA TYR A 99 20.06 -9.47 15.41
C TYR A 99 18.74 -10.22 15.58
N GLY A 100 17.89 -10.26 14.55
CA GLY A 100 16.63 -10.99 14.56
C GLY A 100 15.64 -10.45 13.53
N GLY A 101 14.68 -11.28 13.16
CA GLY A 101 13.68 -10.96 12.15
C GLY A 101 14.13 -11.23 10.72
N THR A 102 13.35 -10.75 9.76
CA THR A 102 13.57 -10.98 8.34
C THR A 102 13.10 -9.81 7.48
N GLU A 103 13.85 -9.54 6.43
CA GLU A 103 13.56 -8.54 5.39
C GLU A 103 13.36 -9.26 4.07
N ARG A 104 12.18 -9.13 3.46
CA ARG A 104 11.83 -9.83 2.21
C ARG A 104 11.01 -8.96 1.29
N TYR A 105 11.03 -9.31 0.00
CA TYR A 105 10.07 -8.80 -0.96
C TYR A 105 9.43 -9.93 -1.78
N TYR A 106 8.28 -9.62 -2.35
CA TYR A 106 7.50 -10.47 -3.26
C TYR A 106 7.16 -9.63 -4.49
N LEU A 107 7.34 -10.21 -5.68
CA LEU A 107 7.04 -9.55 -6.94
C LEU A 107 5.78 -10.17 -7.55
N TYR A 108 4.81 -9.32 -7.85
CA TYR A 108 3.61 -9.66 -8.59
C TYR A 108 3.66 -8.95 -9.95
N PRO A 109 2.78 -9.31 -10.90
CA PRO A 109 2.73 -8.63 -12.19
C PRO A 109 2.43 -7.13 -12.11
N ASP A 110 1.67 -6.74 -11.10
CA ASP A 110 1.07 -5.42 -10.85
C ASP A 110 1.67 -4.69 -9.65
N HIS A 111 2.30 -5.39 -8.70
CA HIS A 111 2.90 -4.73 -7.53
C HIS A 111 4.16 -5.39 -6.97
N LEU A 112 4.87 -4.64 -6.14
CA LEU A 112 5.96 -5.10 -5.29
C LEU A 112 5.50 -5.02 -3.83
N GLU A 113 5.47 -6.15 -3.12
CA GLU A 113 5.27 -6.21 -1.67
C GLU A 113 6.62 -6.31 -0.96
N ILE A 114 6.82 -5.52 0.10
CA ILE A 114 8.03 -5.49 0.93
C ILE A 114 7.62 -5.74 2.39
N GLU A 115 8.29 -6.68 3.05
CA GLU A 115 8.03 -7.07 4.43
C GLU A 115 9.27 -6.94 5.30
N PHE A 116 9.10 -6.29 6.45
CA PHE A 116 9.97 -6.43 7.61
C PHE A 116 9.18 -7.18 8.67
N THR A 117 9.71 -8.31 9.16
CA THR A 117 9.03 -9.12 10.17
C THR A 117 9.92 -9.32 11.38
N ASN A 118 9.54 -8.74 12.52
CA ASN A 118 10.30 -8.76 13.77
C ASN A 118 11.77 -8.32 13.63
N VAL A 119 12.07 -7.41 12.69
CA VAL A 119 13.44 -6.94 12.43
C VAL A 119 13.88 -6.08 13.60
N LEU A 120 14.98 -6.47 14.27
CA LEU A 120 15.47 -5.74 15.43
C LEU A 120 16.24 -4.49 15.03
N ASN A 121 16.21 -3.46 15.87
CA ASN A 121 17.10 -2.31 15.71
C ASN A 121 18.54 -2.64 16.09
N TYR A 122 19.50 -1.90 15.53
CA TYR A 122 20.87 -1.96 15.98
C TYR A 122 20.95 -1.53 17.47
N TRP A 123 21.59 -2.36 18.30
CA TRP A 123 21.77 -2.20 19.76
C TRP A 123 20.55 -2.26 20.68
N THR A 124 19.32 -2.37 20.19
CA THR A 124 18.15 -2.58 21.04
C THR A 124 17.39 -3.86 20.66
N LEU A 125 16.69 -4.46 21.62
CA LEU A 125 15.90 -5.67 21.38
C LEU A 125 14.47 -5.36 20.88
N GLY A 126 14.21 -4.11 20.51
CA GLY A 126 12.94 -3.69 19.96
C GLY A 126 12.77 -4.21 18.54
N ALA A 127 11.66 -4.89 18.27
CA ALA A 127 11.35 -5.49 16.98
C ALA A 127 10.40 -4.61 16.18
N ASN A 128 10.60 -4.55 14.87
CA ASN A 128 9.80 -3.79 13.94
C ASN A 128 9.14 -4.74 12.94
N THR A 129 7.87 -4.51 12.68
CA THR A 129 7.08 -5.25 11.70
C THR A 129 6.22 -4.28 10.92
N TYR A 130 6.43 -4.24 9.62
CA TYR A 130 5.72 -3.37 8.69
C TYR A 130 5.76 -3.96 7.27
N ARG A 131 4.76 -3.59 6.48
CA ARG A 131 4.55 -4.03 5.09
C ARG A 131 4.34 -2.80 4.20
N VAL A 132 4.79 -2.87 2.96
CA VAL A 132 4.54 -1.86 1.93
C VAL A 132 4.24 -2.53 0.61
N ASN A 133 3.21 -2.07 -0.10
CA ASN A 133 3.02 -2.42 -1.50
C ASN A 133 3.25 -1.20 -2.39
N LEU A 134 3.94 -1.40 -3.52
CA LEU A 134 4.04 -0.43 -4.60
C LEU A 134 3.27 -0.95 -5.81
N TRP A 135 2.17 -0.30 -6.17
CA TRP A 135 1.29 -0.68 -7.27
C TRP A 135 1.72 -0.02 -8.57
N ASP A 136 1.55 -0.67 -9.72
CA ASP A 136 1.92 -0.14 -11.04
C ASP A 136 1.13 1.11 -11.47
N THR A 137 0.04 1.41 -10.76
CA THR A 137 -0.70 2.68 -10.80
C THR A 137 0.11 3.87 -10.26
N GLY A 138 1.13 3.61 -9.44
CA GLY A 138 1.95 4.61 -8.73
C GLY A 138 1.48 4.88 -7.30
N ALA A 139 0.37 4.25 -6.91
CA ALA A 139 -0.11 4.23 -5.55
C ALA A 139 0.75 3.28 -4.69
N PHE A 140 0.80 3.54 -3.39
CA PHE A 140 1.48 2.67 -2.44
C PHE A 140 0.85 2.76 -1.04
N ASP A 141 0.89 1.67 -0.30
CA ASP A 141 0.42 1.64 1.09
C ASP A 141 1.55 1.28 2.06
N ILE A 142 1.37 1.67 3.33
CA ILE A 142 2.28 1.33 4.42
C ILE A 142 1.45 0.81 5.60
N THR A 143 1.54 -0.49 5.88
CA THR A 143 0.98 -1.10 7.09
C THR A 143 2.03 -1.16 8.19
N VAL A 144 1.71 -0.64 9.38
CA VAL A 144 2.64 -0.65 10.52
C VAL A 144 2.06 -1.46 11.69
N ASP A 145 2.57 -2.68 11.90
CA ASP A 145 2.12 -3.55 12.99
C ASP A 145 2.84 -3.25 14.31
N SER A 146 4.16 -3.10 14.25
CA SER A 146 4.99 -2.84 15.42
C SER A 146 6.17 -1.98 15.04
N ILE A 147 6.47 -1.02 15.90
CA ILE A 147 7.67 -0.22 15.79
C ILE A 147 8.34 -0.16 17.16
N SER A 148 9.65 -0.15 17.14
CA SER A 148 10.44 0.26 18.28
C SER A 148 11.31 1.43 17.85
N TYR A 149 11.25 2.51 18.62
CA TYR A 149 12.39 3.44 18.66
C TYR A 149 13.61 2.63 19.06
N GLY A 150 14.74 2.78 18.37
CA GLY A 150 15.96 2.18 18.87
C GLY A 150 16.62 3.09 19.90
N ASN A 151 17.93 3.28 19.81
CA ASN A 151 18.69 3.90 20.91
C ASN A 151 18.47 5.43 20.99
N ALA A 152 18.86 6.06 22.11
CA ALA A 152 18.68 7.50 22.35
C ALA A 152 19.40 8.45 21.36
N GLN A 153 20.19 7.93 20.42
CA GLN A 153 20.81 8.70 19.33
C GLN A 153 19.94 8.68 18.06
N GLN A 154 19.00 7.74 17.95
CA GLN A 154 17.96 7.67 16.92
C GLN A 154 16.77 8.50 17.41
N ASN A 155 16.87 9.82 17.19
CA ASN A 155 15.90 10.77 17.73
C ASN A 155 14.64 10.90 16.87
N GLN A 156 14.54 10.19 15.74
CA GLN A 156 13.46 10.34 14.75
C GLN A 156 13.15 9.02 14.06
N ILE A 157 11.89 8.80 13.72
CA ILE A 157 11.44 7.87 12.68
C ILE A 157 10.78 8.74 11.62
N VAL A 158 11.06 8.49 10.35
CA VAL A 158 10.41 9.20 9.25
C VAL A 158 9.57 8.22 8.44
N LEU A 159 8.28 8.52 8.29
CA LEU A 159 7.33 7.72 7.51
C LEU A 159 6.66 8.61 6.47
N GLY A 160 6.57 8.12 5.23
CA GLY A 160 5.92 8.82 4.12
C GLY A 160 6.82 8.86 2.90
N TYR A 161 6.74 9.91 2.08
CA TYR A 161 7.53 10.03 0.86
C TYR A 161 8.04 11.44 0.58
N ALA A 162 9.09 11.52 -0.24
CA ALA A 162 9.65 12.77 -0.76
C ALA A 162 10.18 12.60 -2.18
N CYS A 163 9.99 13.63 -3.02
CA CYS A 163 10.48 13.65 -4.40
C CYS A 163 11.91 14.16 -4.58
N GLY A 164 12.52 14.67 -3.51
CA GLY A 164 13.85 15.29 -3.54
C GLY A 164 13.85 16.67 -4.19
N GLY A 165 14.70 17.57 -3.67
CA GLY A 165 15.09 18.79 -4.38
C GLY A 165 14.52 20.12 -3.90
N SER A 166 13.67 20.20 -2.87
CA SER A 166 13.47 21.38 -1.99
C SER A 166 12.38 21.19 -0.93
N SER A 167 12.57 21.87 0.19
CA SER A 167 11.86 21.77 1.48
C SER A 167 10.68 22.75 1.64
N SER A 168 9.74 22.81 0.69
CA SER A 168 8.62 23.77 0.78
C SER A 168 7.27 23.07 0.65
N GLY A 169 6.52 23.03 1.75
CA GLY A 169 5.23 22.33 1.93
C GLY A 169 5.28 21.34 3.10
N ALA A 170 6.49 20.88 3.38
CA ALA A 170 6.95 19.98 4.42
C ALA A 170 6.83 20.56 5.85
N PHE A 171 5.68 20.40 6.50
CA PHE A 171 5.62 20.37 7.96
C PHE A 171 4.74 19.19 8.36
N GLY A 172 5.39 18.17 8.93
CA GLY A 172 4.82 16.95 9.52
C GLY A 172 3.30 16.89 9.44
N THR A 173 2.82 16.26 8.37
CA THR A 173 1.43 15.84 8.29
C THR A 173 1.20 14.92 9.48
N ASP A 174 0.18 15.19 10.29
CA ASP A 174 -0.32 14.19 11.23
C ASP A 174 -1.02 13.13 10.40
N LEU A 175 -0.27 12.07 10.04
CA LEU A 175 -0.76 11.05 9.12
C LEU A 175 -1.93 10.29 9.76
N SER A 176 -1.92 10.16 11.09
CA SER A 176 -2.98 9.50 11.85
C SER A 176 -4.33 10.24 11.78
N ALA A 177 -4.30 11.55 11.50
CA ALA A 177 -5.48 12.40 11.36
C ALA A 177 -5.80 12.77 9.91
N THR A 178 -5.03 12.28 8.95
CA THR A 178 -5.20 12.61 7.53
C THR A 178 -6.23 11.67 6.88
N PRO A 179 -7.23 12.21 6.15
CA PRO A 179 -8.17 11.38 5.39
C PRO A 179 -7.43 10.43 4.44
N GLN A 180 -7.90 9.19 4.37
CA GLN A 180 -7.40 8.18 3.43
C GLN A 180 -8.31 8.13 2.19
N PRO A 181 -7.76 7.84 0.99
CA PRO A 181 -6.32 7.77 0.74
C PRO A 181 -5.65 9.15 0.77
N ILE A 182 -4.36 9.18 1.11
CA ILE A 182 -3.57 10.41 1.20
C ILE A 182 -3.23 10.88 -0.21
N GLU A 183 -4.01 11.84 -0.68
CA GLU A 183 -3.80 12.52 -1.95
C GLU A 183 -2.89 13.75 -1.82
N ASN A 184 -1.87 13.81 -2.69
CA ASN A 184 -1.16 15.04 -2.92
C ASN A 184 -0.87 15.24 -4.42
N ASN A 185 -1.67 16.12 -5.03
CA ASN A 185 -1.57 16.49 -6.45
C ASN A 185 -0.36 17.40 -6.77
N SER A 186 0.58 17.57 -5.84
CA SER A 186 1.87 18.23 -6.06
C SER A 186 3.04 17.26 -5.90
N PHE A 187 4.20 17.58 -6.49
CA PHE A 187 5.45 16.84 -6.26
C PHE A 187 6.11 17.19 -4.91
N ASP A 188 5.32 17.64 -3.93
CA ASP A 188 5.80 17.93 -2.58
C ASP A 188 5.84 16.65 -1.74
N ALA A 189 6.65 16.68 -0.67
CA ALA A 189 6.77 15.57 0.27
C ALA A 189 5.54 15.49 1.20
N VAL A 190 5.09 14.27 1.51
CA VAL A 190 4.07 13.99 2.53
C VAL A 190 4.64 12.97 3.50
N TYR A 191 4.85 13.37 4.75
CA TYR A 191 5.51 12.54 5.74
C TYR A 191 5.24 13.04 7.16
N GLU A 192 5.53 12.17 8.12
CA GLU A 192 5.54 12.47 9.55
C GLU A 192 6.90 12.10 10.16
N VAL A 193 7.32 12.90 11.15
CA VAL A 193 8.57 12.71 11.89
C VAL A 193 8.26 12.44 13.35
N PHE A 194 8.51 11.22 13.81
CA PHE A 194 8.26 10.80 15.19
C PHE A 194 9.51 10.95 16.04
N SER A 195 9.56 11.93 16.93
CA SER A 195 10.74 12.22 17.76
C SER A 195 10.52 11.91 19.25
N GLY A 196 10.70 10.65 19.67
CA GLY A 196 10.62 10.24 21.09
C GLY A 196 9.26 10.45 21.79
N GLY A 197 8.21 10.75 21.02
CA GLY A 197 6.81 10.81 21.44
C GLY A 197 6.11 9.45 21.30
N ALA A 198 4.78 9.42 21.42
CA ALA A 198 4.00 8.23 21.10
C ALA A 198 3.93 8.07 19.57
N PHE A 199 4.30 6.90 19.05
CA PHE A 199 4.02 6.52 17.67
C PHE A 199 2.55 6.09 17.59
N ASP A 200 1.73 6.82 16.85
CA ASP A 200 0.28 6.66 16.79
C ASP A 200 -0.22 5.99 15.51
N LEU A 201 0.68 5.59 14.60
CA LEU A 201 0.37 4.80 13.41
C LEU A 201 0.35 3.28 13.65
N LEU A 202 0.48 2.82 14.90
CA LEU A 202 0.43 1.38 15.20
C LEU A 202 -0.93 0.77 14.82
N GLY A 203 -0.89 -0.31 14.05
CA GLY A 203 -2.06 -1.02 13.54
C GLY A 203 -2.79 -0.30 12.41
N GLN A 204 -2.20 0.77 11.84
CA GLN A 204 -2.77 1.48 10.70
C GLN A 204 -2.15 1.00 9.39
N THR A 205 -2.97 1.03 8.34
CA THR A 205 -2.53 1.06 6.94
C THR A 205 -2.72 2.49 6.45
N LEU A 206 -1.66 3.08 5.92
CA LEU A 206 -1.70 4.39 5.28
C LEU A 206 -1.59 4.20 3.77
N GLU A 207 -2.59 4.68 3.05
CA GLU A 207 -2.69 4.61 1.59
C GLU A 207 -2.23 5.94 1.00
N PHE A 208 -1.31 5.91 0.05
CA PHE A 208 -0.80 7.08 -0.64
C PHE A 208 -1.04 6.93 -2.13
N CYS A 209 -1.64 7.93 -2.76
CA CYS A 209 -1.71 8.00 -4.23
C CYS A 209 -0.36 8.33 -4.87
N GLY A 210 0.67 8.46 -4.04
CA GLY A 210 1.98 8.96 -4.40
C GLY A 210 1.89 10.33 -5.07
N THR A 211 2.45 10.43 -6.26
CA THR A 211 2.30 11.61 -7.13
C THR A 211 1.61 11.23 -8.44
N SER A 212 0.76 10.19 -8.41
CA SER A 212 0.10 9.71 -9.62
C SER A 212 -0.80 10.82 -10.19
N PRO A 213 -0.64 11.20 -11.47
CA PRO A 213 -1.45 12.24 -12.07
C PRO A 213 -2.90 11.81 -12.37
N THR A 214 -3.21 10.51 -12.25
CA THR A 214 -4.55 9.95 -12.48
C THR A 214 -5.38 9.78 -11.21
N GLY A 215 -4.76 9.85 -10.01
CA GLY A 215 -5.43 9.59 -8.73
C GLY A 215 -4.96 8.29 -8.08
N CYS A 216 -5.48 7.99 -6.89
CA CYS A 216 -5.39 6.66 -6.32
C CYS A 216 -6.33 5.74 -7.08
N ASP A 217 -5.78 4.69 -7.67
CA ASP A 217 -6.55 3.59 -8.21
C ASP A 217 -6.12 2.35 -7.43
N PHE A 218 -6.64 2.25 -6.19
CA PHE A 218 -6.46 1.08 -5.33
C PHE A 218 -7.70 0.22 -5.50
N ASP A 219 -7.53 -1.09 -5.54
CA ASP A 219 -8.61 -2.06 -5.37
C ASP A 219 -8.90 -2.14 -3.87
N GLN A 220 -9.88 -1.37 -3.40
CA GLN A 220 -10.10 -1.14 -1.96
C GLN A 220 -10.80 -2.33 -1.27
N ASP A 221 -11.40 -3.24 -2.04
CA ASP A 221 -12.11 -4.40 -1.53
C ASP A 221 -11.49 -5.76 -1.91
N ASP A 222 -10.34 -5.73 -2.59
CA ASP A 222 -9.50 -6.86 -3.00
C ASP A 222 -10.21 -7.84 -3.97
N ASP A 223 -11.04 -7.34 -4.89
CA ASP A 223 -11.78 -8.18 -5.85
C ASP A 223 -11.13 -8.32 -7.24
N GLY A 224 -10.08 -7.54 -7.47
CA GLY A 224 -9.28 -7.50 -8.68
C GLY A 224 -9.67 -6.40 -9.67
N TYR A 225 -10.60 -5.51 -9.31
CA TYR A 225 -10.99 -4.33 -10.08
C TYR A 225 -10.78 -3.07 -9.26
N THR A 226 -10.62 -1.95 -9.96
CA THR A 226 -10.46 -0.62 -9.38
C THR A 226 -11.47 0.34 -10.00
N GLU A 227 -11.61 1.55 -9.45
CA GLU A 227 -12.50 2.57 -10.05
C GLU A 227 -12.11 2.89 -11.51
N ASP A 228 -10.81 2.93 -11.88
CA ASP A 228 -10.38 3.14 -13.27
C ASP A 228 -10.61 1.91 -14.17
N ASP A 229 -10.61 0.69 -13.61
CA ASP A 229 -10.99 -0.53 -14.33
C ASP A 229 -12.51 -0.66 -14.53
N GLY A 230 -13.28 0.26 -13.93
CA GLY A 230 -14.72 0.39 -14.09
C GLY A 230 -15.53 -0.15 -12.93
N ASP A 231 -14.92 -0.37 -11.77
CA ASP A 231 -15.65 -0.65 -10.54
C ASP A 231 -16.52 0.55 -10.15
N CYS A 232 -17.79 0.26 -9.92
CA CYS A 232 -18.82 1.20 -9.57
C CYS A 232 -19.08 1.29 -8.05
N ASP A 233 -18.54 0.36 -7.25
CA ASP A 233 -18.52 0.40 -5.79
C ASP A 233 -17.29 -0.36 -5.23
N ASP A 234 -16.11 0.25 -5.38
CA ASP A 234 -14.77 -0.20 -4.92
C ASP A 234 -14.65 -0.39 -3.38
N ALA A 235 -15.78 -0.43 -2.65
CA ALA A 235 -15.84 -0.75 -1.23
C ALA A 235 -16.63 -2.05 -0.95
N ASP A 236 -17.09 -2.75 -1.99
CA ASP A 236 -17.87 -3.98 -1.91
C ASP A 236 -17.46 -4.95 -3.03
N ALA A 237 -16.58 -5.89 -2.69
CA ALA A 237 -16.04 -6.95 -3.57
C ALA A 237 -17.07 -7.88 -4.25
N THR A 238 -18.37 -7.60 -4.08
CA THR A 238 -19.46 -8.26 -4.81
C THR A 238 -20.05 -7.40 -5.93
N ILE A 239 -19.58 -6.15 -6.06
CA ILE A 239 -19.99 -5.17 -7.07
C ILE A 239 -18.75 -4.81 -7.87
N HIS A 240 -18.63 -5.32 -9.10
CA HIS A 240 -17.47 -5.07 -9.95
C HIS A 240 -17.77 -5.47 -11.40
N PRO A 241 -16.95 -5.06 -12.39
CA PRO A 241 -17.14 -5.42 -13.78
C PRO A 241 -17.33 -6.92 -14.00
N GLY A 242 -18.53 -7.30 -14.45
CA GLY A 242 -18.87 -8.70 -14.73
C GLY A 242 -19.19 -9.57 -13.51
N ALA A 243 -19.45 -8.96 -12.34
CA ALA A 243 -20.06 -9.65 -11.21
C ALA A 243 -21.46 -10.20 -11.56
N GLN A 244 -22.08 -10.92 -10.64
CA GLN A 244 -23.39 -11.52 -10.88
C GLN A 244 -24.51 -10.63 -10.35
N GLU A 245 -25.40 -10.18 -11.24
CA GLU A 245 -26.59 -9.39 -10.87
C GLU A 245 -27.49 -10.08 -9.83
N ALA A 246 -27.85 -9.31 -8.80
CA ALA A 246 -28.86 -9.65 -7.80
C ALA A 246 -30.09 -8.74 -7.98
N CYS A 247 -31.31 -9.23 -7.67
CA CYS A 247 -32.50 -8.36 -7.66
C CYS A 247 -32.60 -7.50 -6.39
N ASP A 248 -31.58 -6.71 -6.10
CA ASP A 248 -31.54 -5.79 -4.96
C ASP A 248 -31.69 -4.32 -5.37
N GLY A 249 -31.77 -4.04 -6.68
CA GLY A 249 -31.87 -2.70 -7.24
C GLY A 249 -30.53 -1.97 -7.31
N ILE A 250 -29.42 -2.71 -7.19
CA ILE A 250 -28.04 -2.27 -7.42
C ILE A 250 -27.59 -2.80 -8.80
N ASP A 251 -26.63 -2.12 -9.41
CA ASP A 251 -25.92 -2.59 -10.61
C ASP A 251 -24.67 -3.31 -10.09
N ASN A 252 -24.74 -4.63 -9.92
CA ASN A 252 -23.65 -5.40 -9.30
C ASN A 252 -22.52 -5.64 -10.31
N ASP A 253 -22.82 -5.75 -11.60
CA ASP A 253 -21.83 -6.07 -12.63
C ASP A 253 -21.20 -4.84 -13.31
N CYS A 254 -21.55 -3.64 -12.81
CA CYS A 254 -21.08 -2.32 -13.24
C CYS A 254 -21.27 -2.05 -14.74
N ASN A 255 -22.30 -2.64 -15.37
CA ASN A 255 -22.57 -2.46 -16.79
C ASN A 255 -23.48 -1.24 -17.10
N SER A 256 -23.84 -0.46 -16.06
CA SER A 256 -24.80 0.66 -16.07
C SER A 256 -26.28 0.26 -16.21
N LEU A 257 -26.63 -1.02 -16.02
CA LEU A 257 -28.01 -1.53 -16.09
C LEU A 257 -28.34 -2.28 -14.80
N ILE A 258 -29.31 -1.75 -14.06
CA ILE A 258 -29.77 -2.34 -12.81
C ILE A 258 -30.63 -3.59 -13.10
N ASP A 259 -30.32 -4.70 -12.43
CA ASP A 259 -31.06 -5.98 -12.45
C ASP A 259 -31.25 -6.53 -13.88
N ASP A 260 -30.23 -6.47 -14.75
CA ASP A 260 -30.39 -6.74 -16.19
C ASP A 260 -30.17 -8.21 -16.65
N ASP A 261 -29.60 -9.07 -15.81
CA ASP A 261 -29.68 -10.54 -15.90
C ASP A 261 -29.61 -11.24 -14.53
N PRO A 262 -30.55 -10.95 -13.61
CA PRO A 262 -30.39 -11.35 -12.23
C PRO A 262 -30.66 -12.85 -12.06
N VAL A 263 -29.84 -13.51 -11.22
CA VAL A 263 -30.01 -14.94 -10.96
C VAL A 263 -31.21 -15.17 -10.03
N TYR A 264 -32.30 -15.66 -10.60
CA TYR A 264 -33.48 -16.07 -9.86
C TYR A 264 -33.30 -17.46 -9.23
N SER A 265 -33.26 -17.55 -7.90
CA SER A 265 -33.41 -18.82 -7.20
C SER A 265 -34.90 -19.19 -7.09
N TRP A 266 -35.29 -20.32 -7.67
CA TRP A 266 -36.62 -20.88 -7.48
C TRP A 266 -36.58 -21.91 -6.35
N ASP A 267 -36.83 -21.46 -5.12
CA ASP A 267 -37.14 -22.35 -3.99
C ASP A 267 -38.63 -22.76 -4.00
#